data_AF-A0A4Y8CCX9-F1
#
_entry.id   AF-A0A4Y8CCX9-F1
#
_cell.length_a   1.000
_cell.length_b   1.000
_cell.length_c   1.000
_cell.angle_alpha   90.00
_cell.angle_beta   90.00
_cell.angle_gamma   90.00
#
_symmetry.space_group_name_H-M   'P 1'
#
loop_
_entity.id
_entity.type
_entity.pdbx_description
1 polymer ?
#
loop_
_entity_poly.entity_id
_entity_poly.type
_entity_poly.pdbx_seq_one_letter_code
_entity_poly.pdbx_strand_id
1 'polypeptide(L)'
;MKKNIVFFEVKGGSDKGEDGYRKDTMPMVNALKAKGWNAEVIFFEVGKKDEIYKYVKENFDGYVSRINPGNLKEENEYFDMLRKLCADKLVG
;
A
#
# COMPACT_ATOMS: atom_id res chain seq x y z
N MET A 1 17.42 -3.17 7.87
CA MET A 1 16.31 -3.58 6.99
C MET A 1 15.25 -4.21 7.88
N LYS A 2 14.06 -3.61 7.94
CA LYS A 2 12.96 -3.95 8.85
C LYS A 2 12.27 -5.27 8.46
N LYS A 3 12.43 -5.72 7.20
CA LYS A 3 11.71 -6.81 6.53
C LYS A 3 10.18 -6.61 6.52
N ASN A 4 9.76 -5.37 6.30
CA ASN A 4 8.36 -4.97 6.36
C ASN A 4 7.90 -4.39 5.02
N ILE A 5 6.86 -4.97 4.42
CA ILE A 5 6.26 -4.53 3.15
C ILE A 5 4.82 -4.04 3.37
N VAL A 6 4.49 -2.85 2.86
CA VAL A 6 3.11 -2.35 2.88
C VAL A 6 2.42 -2.58 1.53
N PHE A 7 1.16 -2.99 1.55
CA PHE A 7 0.29 -3.06 0.37
C PHE A 7 -0.68 -1.89 0.42
N PHE A 8 -0.71 -1.07 -0.62
CA PHE A 8 -1.71 -0.02 -0.74
C PHE A 8 -2.94 -0.52 -1.48
N GLU A 9 -4.10 -0.34 -0.88
CA GLU A 9 -5.43 -0.62 -1.45
C GLU A 9 -6.33 0.61 -1.35
N VAL A 10 -7.50 0.59 -1.98
CA VAL A 10 -8.56 1.60 -1.76
C VAL A 10 -9.82 0.92 -1.28
N LYS A 11 -10.81 1.65 -0.74
CA LYS A 11 -12.13 1.06 -0.48
C LYS A 11 -13.01 1.15 -1.72
N GLY A 12 -13.88 0.16 -1.92
CA GLY A 12 -14.81 0.09 -3.05
C GLY A 12 -14.16 -0.30 -4.37
N GLY A 13 -14.97 -0.66 -5.36
CA GLY A 13 -14.55 -1.27 -6.62
C GLY A 13 -15.21 -2.63 -6.82
N SER A 14 -15.57 -2.95 -8.07
CA SER A 14 -16.25 -4.20 -8.42
C SER A 14 -15.33 -5.44 -8.39
N ASP A 15 -14.02 -5.22 -8.28
CA ASP A 15 -12.98 -6.25 -8.26
C ASP A 15 -12.65 -6.80 -6.85
N LYS A 16 -13.39 -6.35 -5.82
CA LYS A 16 -13.12 -6.64 -4.41
C LYS A 16 -14.06 -7.68 -3.81
N GLY A 17 -13.52 -8.47 -2.88
CA GLY A 17 -14.28 -9.45 -2.11
C GLY A 17 -15.07 -8.83 -0.96
N GLU A 18 -15.75 -9.67 -0.17
CA GLU A 18 -16.49 -9.25 1.03
C GLU A 18 -15.57 -8.63 2.10
N ASP A 19 -14.28 -8.95 2.07
CA ASP A 19 -13.23 -8.40 2.92
C ASP A 19 -12.76 -7.01 2.47
N GLY A 20 -13.25 -6.51 1.32
CA GLY A 20 -12.87 -5.23 0.75
C GLY A 20 -11.49 -5.22 0.09
N TYR A 21 -10.83 -6.37 -0.07
CA TYR A 21 -9.54 -6.49 -0.76
C TYR A 21 -9.73 -7.00 -2.19
N ARG A 22 -8.75 -6.74 -3.06
CA ARG A 22 -8.63 -7.52 -4.30
C ARG A 22 -8.34 -8.97 -3.91
N LYS A 23 -8.88 -9.92 -4.70
CA LYS A 23 -8.79 -11.36 -4.41
C LYS A 23 -7.36 -11.86 -4.21
N ASP A 24 -6.36 -11.22 -4.80
CA ASP A 24 -4.95 -11.59 -4.73
C ASP A 24 -4.15 -10.87 -3.64
N THR A 25 -4.68 -9.82 -3.01
CA THR A 25 -3.95 -9.03 -1.99
C THR A 25 -3.60 -9.87 -0.76
N MET A 26 -4.57 -10.55 -0.14
CA MET A 26 -4.30 -11.38 1.05
C MET A 26 -3.43 -12.62 0.76
N PRO A 27 -3.60 -13.35 -0.37
CA PRO A 27 -2.65 -14.37 -0.78
C PRO A 27 -1.20 -13.86 -0.85
N MET A 28 -0.95 -12.67 -1.41
CA MET A 28 0.39 -12.07 -1.47
C MET A 28 0.95 -11.73 -0.08
N VAL A 29 0.12 -11.11 0.78
CA VAL A 29 0.48 -10.77 2.17
C VAL A 29 0.88 -12.02 2.96
N ASN A 30 0.07 -13.08 2.86
CA ASN A 30 0.32 -14.33 3.56
C ASN A 30 1.56 -15.05 3.03
N ALA A 31 1.83 -14.99 1.73
CA ALA A 31 3.04 -15.55 1.13
C ALA A 31 4.32 -14.87 1.65
N LEU A 32 4.30 -13.54 1.84
CA LEU A 32 5.41 -12.80 2.45
C LEU A 32 5.61 -13.20 3.92
N LYS A 33 4.51 -13.29 4.68
CA LYS A 33 4.53 -13.75 6.08
C LYS A 33 5.09 -15.16 6.21
N ALA A 34 4.69 -16.09 5.35
CA ALA A 34 5.22 -17.44 5.30
C ALA A 34 6.73 -17.50 4.99
N LYS A 35 7.28 -16.48 4.32
CA LYS A 35 8.71 -16.33 4.03
C LYS A 35 9.47 -15.56 5.12
N GLY A 36 8.82 -15.24 6.25
CA GLY A 36 9.43 -14.53 7.39
C GLY A 36 9.55 -13.01 7.19
N TRP A 37 8.73 -12.43 6.31
CA TRP A 37 8.59 -10.97 6.17
C TRP A 37 7.31 -10.50 6.85
N ASN A 38 7.31 -9.33 7.47
CA ASN A 38 6.04 -8.71 7.86
C ASN A 38 5.41 -8.04 6.65
N ALA A 39 4.08 -8.11 6.59
CA ALA A 39 3.30 -7.47 5.54
C ALA A 39 1.98 -6.96 6.09
N GLU A 40 1.63 -5.72 5.71
CA GLU A 40 0.41 -5.04 6.13
C GLU A 40 -0.30 -4.41 4.94
N VAL A 41 -1.63 -4.30 5.00
CA VAL A 41 -2.44 -3.62 3.99
C VAL A 41 -2.94 -2.30 4.56
N ILE A 42 -2.67 -1.20 3.86
CA ILE A 42 -3.19 0.13 4.19
C ILE A 42 -4.15 0.55 3.08
N PHE A 43 -5.37 0.92 3.49
CA PHE A 43 -6.32 1.57 2.60
C PHE A 43 -5.97 3.05 2.47
N PHE A 44 -5.56 3.47 1.27
CA PHE A 44 -5.25 4.86 0.97
C PHE A 44 -6.52 5.71 1.00
N GLU A 45 -6.47 6.77 1.80
CA GLU A 45 -7.48 7.81 1.90
C GLU A 45 -6.75 9.15 1.80
N VAL A 46 -7.13 10.01 0.84
CA VAL A 46 -6.38 11.24 0.54
C VAL A 46 -6.29 12.18 1.74
N GLY A 47 -7.37 12.30 2.51
CA GLY A 47 -7.38 13.09 3.75
C GLY A 47 -6.41 12.60 4.84
N LYS A 48 -5.85 11.38 4.71
CA LYS A 48 -4.85 10.79 5.62
C LYS A 48 -3.48 10.58 4.96
N LYS A 49 -3.26 11.10 3.75
CA LYS A 49 -2.03 10.88 2.97
C LYS A 49 -0.77 11.14 3.78
N ASP A 50 -0.71 12.26 4.51
CA ASP A 50 0.49 12.64 5.26
C ASP A 50 0.76 11.73 6.47
N GLU A 51 -0.30 11.25 7.14
CA GLU A 51 -0.22 10.26 8.22
C GLU A 51 0.28 8.92 7.67
N ILE A 52 -0.33 8.44 6.58
CA ILE A 52 0.05 7.19 5.90
C ILE A 52 1.50 7.26 5.46
N TYR A 53 1.91 8.36 4.81
CA TYR A 53 3.28 8.57 4.37
C TYR A 53 4.28 8.48 5.53
N LYS A 54 4.01 9.20 6.64
CA LYS A 54 4.89 9.20 7.81
C LYS A 54 5.00 7.80 8.41
N TYR A 55 3.86 7.14 8.62
CA TYR A 55 3.82 5.79 9.16
C TYR A 55 4.59 4.79 8.28
N VAL A 56 4.38 4.85 6.97
CA VAL A 56 5.03 3.95 6.01
C VAL A 56 6.54 4.16 5.99
N LYS A 57 6.99 5.42 5.92
CA LYS A 57 8.40 5.79 5.97
C LYS A 57 9.10 5.25 7.23
N GLU A 58 8.46 5.39 8.38
CA GLU A 58 9.04 5.00 9.67
C GLU A 58 9.10 3.48 9.84
N ASN A 59 8.13 2.73 9.31
CA ASN A 59 7.94 1.31 9.68
C ASN A 59 8.25 0.29 8.58
N PHE A 60 8.39 0.69 7.32
CA PHE A 60 8.53 -0.22 6.19
C PHE A 60 9.85 -0.03 5.43
N ASP A 61 10.22 -1.03 4.63
CA ASP A 61 11.35 -0.95 3.69
C ASP A 61 10.88 -0.85 2.22
N GLY A 62 9.63 -1.21 1.96
CA GLY A 62 9.07 -1.17 0.61
C GLY A 62 7.55 -1.25 0.60
N TYR A 63 6.98 -1.01 -0.57
CA TYR A 63 5.54 -1.02 -0.78
C TYR A 63 5.17 -1.78 -2.05
N VAL A 64 3.91 -2.20 -2.13
CA VAL A 64 3.27 -2.75 -3.33
C VAL A 64 1.98 -1.99 -3.57
N SER A 65 1.88 -1.29 -4.69
CA SER A 65 0.62 -0.64 -5.09
C SER A 65 -0.36 -1.67 -5.65
N ARG A 66 -1.49 -1.89 -4.96
CA ARG A 66 -2.64 -2.66 -5.46
C ARG A 66 -3.80 -1.78 -5.91
N ILE A 67 -3.54 -0.47 -5.99
CA ILE A 67 -4.47 0.54 -6.48
C ILE A 67 -4.23 0.70 -7.98
N ASN A 68 -5.30 0.64 -8.78
CA ASN A 68 -5.27 1.17 -10.14
C ASN A 68 -5.44 2.70 -10.06
N PRO A 69 -4.40 3.51 -10.31
CA PRO A 69 -4.45 4.94 -10.04
C PRO A 69 -5.47 5.69 -10.90
N GLY A 70 -5.74 5.21 -12.12
CA GLY A 70 -6.78 5.79 -13.00
C GLY A 70 -8.22 5.65 -12.47
N ASN A 71 -8.43 4.87 -11.40
CA ASN A 71 -9.72 4.76 -10.71
C ASN A 71 -9.84 5.72 -9.52
N LEU A 72 -8.78 6.46 -9.18
CA LEU A 72 -8.79 7.47 -8.12
C LEU A 72 -9.23 8.82 -8.68
N LYS A 73 -10.13 9.52 -7.95
CA LYS A 73 -10.48 10.91 -8.27
C LYS A 73 -9.28 11.86 -8.11
N GLU A 74 -8.40 11.55 -7.17
CA GLU A 74 -7.26 12.37 -6.74
C GLU A 74 -5.95 11.60 -7.00
N GLU A 75 -5.81 11.05 -8.20
CA GLU A 75 -4.67 10.22 -8.62
C GLU A 75 -3.30 10.89 -8.38
N ASN A 76 -3.21 12.20 -8.62
CA ASN A 76 -1.98 12.98 -8.42
C ASN A 76 -1.48 12.93 -6.96
N GLU A 77 -2.40 12.98 -5.99
CA GLU A 77 -2.07 12.95 -4.56
C GLU A 77 -1.44 11.62 -4.17
N TYR A 78 -1.95 10.52 -4.73
CA TYR A 78 -1.39 9.20 -4.52
C TYR A 78 0.00 9.06 -5.13
N PHE A 79 0.18 9.50 -6.39
CA PHE A 79 1.50 9.46 -7.03
C PHE A 79 2.54 10.31 -6.31
N ASP A 80 2.16 11.49 -5.82
CA ASP A 80 3.07 12.35 -5.08
C ASP A 80 3.52 11.69 -3.76
N MET A 81 2.62 10.96 -3.09
CA MET A 81 3.00 10.13 -1.94
C MET A 81 4.02 9.05 -2.33
N LEU A 82 3.76 8.29 -3.39
CA LEU A 82 4.66 7.22 -3.84
C LEU A 82 6.05 7.76 -4.23
N ARG A 83 6.10 8.92 -4.91
CA ARG A 83 7.37 9.59 -5.25
C ARG A 83 8.15 9.98 -4.00
N LYS A 84 7.48 10.52 -2.97
CA LYS A 84 8.12 10.86 -1.68
C LYS A 84 8.66 9.61 -0.99
N LEU A 85 7.93 8.50 -0.98
CA LEU A 85 8.41 7.22 -0.42
C LEU A 85 9.65 6.69 -1.15
N CYS A 86 9.67 6.76 -2.48
CA CYS A 86 10.86 6.39 -3.27
C CYS A 86 12.05 7.30 -2.96
N ALA A 87 11.83 8.63 -2.85
CA ALA A 87 12.88 9.57 -2.46
C ALA A 87 13.45 9.29 -1.06
N ASP A 88 12.63 8.72 -0.17
CA ASP A 88 13.02 8.25 1.16
C ASP A 88 13.57 6.81 1.18
N LYS A 89 13.94 6.27 0.01
CA LYS A 89 14.62 4.98 -0.18
C LYS A 89 13.74 3.75 0.07
N LEU A 90 12.41 3.89 0.06
CA LEU A 90 11.53 2.71 -0.01
C LEU A 90 11.50 2.17 -1.44
N VAL A 91 11.51 0.84 -1.56
CA VAL A 91 11.39 0.15 -2.86
C VAL A 91 9.91 -0.06 -3.18
N GLY A 92 9.49 0.30 -4.40
CA GLY A 92 8.12 0.15 -4.91
C GLY A 92 8.02 -0.83 -6.05
#